data_AF-A0A8R7PXE8-F1
#
_entry.id   AF-A0A8R7PXE8-F1
#
_cell.length_a   1.000
_cell.length_b   1.000
_cell.length_c   1.000
_cell.angle_alpha   90.00
_cell.angle_beta   90.00
_cell.angle_gamma   90.00
#
_symmetry.space_group_name_H-M   'P 1'
#
loop_
_entity.id
_entity.type
_entity.pdbx_description
1 polymer ?
#
loop_
_entity_poly.entity_id
_entity_poly.type
_entity_poly.pdbx_seq_one_letter_code
_entity_poly.pdbx_strand_id
1 'polypeptide(L)'
;MSDLRCLESVRAHDDAINAVAADCGVVYSASADGRVKAWERGKAGAGAHTLLAVLVARDGVSWNAVAASGDAGAAGRRVYAAGSDGHVLAWHRHGTRWSLACDVKAHAMAVLCMCMAGDLVCTGSADKTIGLWRRQPCGGLAKVGAVGGHEGPVKCIQASLCRASNGYMVYSGGLDKSIRVWWVPNGANGDERP
;
A
#
# COMPACT_ATOMS: atom_id res chain seq x y z
N MET A 1 -21.93 23.62 12.69
CA MET A 1 -21.94 22.15 12.92
C MET A 1 -22.18 21.52 11.56
N SER A 2 -21.12 21.01 10.95
CA SER A 2 -21.09 20.67 9.53
C SER A 2 -21.55 19.22 9.29
N ASP A 3 -22.74 19.10 8.74
CA ASP A 3 -23.09 18.25 7.60
C ASP A 3 -22.26 16.96 7.42
N LEU A 4 -22.58 15.93 8.22
CA LEU A 4 -22.06 14.56 8.05
C LEU A 4 -22.83 13.82 6.94
N ARG A 5 -22.81 14.33 5.71
CA ARG A 5 -23.45 13.69 4.54
C ARG A 5 -22.44 13.19 3.51
N CYS A 6 -22.90 12.23 2.71
CA CYS A 6 -22.19 11.80 1.51
C CYS A 6 -22.18 12.94 0.48
N LEU A 7 -20.99 13.42 0.09
CA LEU A 7 -20.83 14.47 -0.93
C LEU A 7 -20.93 13.93 -2.36
N GLU A 8 -20.54 12.67 -2.56
CA GLU A 8 -20.42 12.05 -3.88
C GLU A 8 -20.49 10.53 -3.76
N SER A 9 -21.14 9.87 -4.72
CA SER A 9 -21.15 8.41 -4.88
C SER A 9 -20.76 8.06 -6.31
N VAL A 10 -19.71 7.24 -6.47
CA VAL A 10 -19.19 6.82 -7.78
C VAL A 10 -19.26 5.30 -7.86
N ARG A 11 -19.86 4.77 -8.93
CA ARG A 11 -19.81 3.34 -9.26
C ARG A 11 -18.44 3.02 -9.86
N ALA A 12 -17.48 2.75 -8.97
CA ALA A 12 -16.07 2.73 -9.33
C ALA A 12 -15.60 1.43 -10.00
N HIS A 13 -16.15 0.27 -9.61
CA HIS A 13 -15.69 -1.06 -10.04
C HIS A 13 -16.87 -2.00 -10.31
N ASP A 14 -16.60 -3.08 -11.05
CA ASP A 14 -17.59 -4.11 -11.38
C ASP A 14 -17.67 -5.22 -10.33
N ASP A 15 -16.80 -5.16 -9.32
CA ASP A 15 -16.77 -6.06 -8.16
C ASP A 15 -16.34 -5.29 -6.90
N ALA A 16 -16.32 -5.95 -5.75
CA ALA A 16 -16.05 -5.38 -4.44
C ALA A 16 -14.75 -4.57 -4.40
N ILE A 17 -14.82 -3.38 -3.79
CA ILE A 17 -13.65 -2.56 -3.48
C ILE A 17 -13.14 -3.01 -2.11
N ASN A 18 -11.98 -3.65 -2.09
CA ASN A 18 -11.41 -4.21 -0.87
C ASN A 18 -10.62 -3.16 -0.07
N ALA A 19 -10.05 -2.17 -0.75
CA ALA A 19 -9.26 -1.13 -0.10
C ALA A 19 -9.28 0.18 -0.88
N VAL A 20 -9.15 1.27 -0.13
CA VAL A 20 -8.94 2.62 -0.66
C VAL A 20 -7.76 3.28 0.03
N ALA A 21 -7.00 4.08 -0.72
CA ALA A 21 -5.98 4.96 -0.20
C ALA A 21 -6.16 6.35 -0.82
N ALA A 22 -5.81 7.40 -0.10
CA ALA A 22 -5.87 8.76 -0.62
C ALA A 22 -4.55 9.47 -0.31
N ASP A 23 -4.06 10.23 -1.28
CA ASP A 23 -2.83 10.98 -1.17
C ASP A 23 -2.90 12.23 -2.06
N CYS A 24 -2.52 13.40 -1.52
CA CYS A 24 -2.70 14.76 -2.06
C CYS A 24 -3.74 14.86 -3.20
N GLY A 25 -5.02 14.70 -2.88
CA GLY A 25 -6.14 14.91 -3.80
C GLY A 25 -6.41 13.79 -4.82
N VAL A 26 -5.64 12.71 -4.79
CA VAL A 26 -5.90 11.50 -5.60
C VAL A 26 -6.36 10.37 -4.69
N VAL A 27 -7.43 9.71 -5.08
CA VAL A 27 -7.93 8.49 -4.45
C VAL A 27 -7.53 7.29 -5.29
N TYR A 28 -7.15 6.20 -4.63
CA TYR A 28 -6.85 4.91 -5.23
C TYR A 28 -7.83 3.88 -4.69
N SER A 29 -8.40 3.07 -5.57
CA SER A 29 -9.28 1.97 -5.20
C SER A 29 -8.71 0.66 -5.74
N ALA A 30 -8.63 -0.36 -4.89
CA ALA A 30 -8.26 -1.73 -5.24
C ALA A 30 -9.47 -2.64 -5.13
N SER A 31 -9.73 -3.43 -6.17
CA SER A 31 -10.95 -4.24 -6.30
C SER A 31 -10.67 -5.70 -6.63
N ALA A 32 -11.65 -6.53 -6.33
CA ALA A 32 -11.74 -7.92 -6.78
C ALA A 32 -11.88 -8.05 -8.31
N ASP A 33 -12.26 -6.98 -9.02
CA ASP A 33 -12.41 -6.95 -10.49
C ASP A 33 -11.09 -6.98 -11.28
N GLY A 34 -9.96 -7.18 -10.60
CA GLY A 34 -8.63 -7.21 -11.20
C GLY A 34 -7.94 -5.85 -11.35
N ARG A 35 -8.60 -4.75 -10.98
CA ARG A 35 -8.12 -3.39 -11.29
C ARG A 35 -7.80 -2.60 -10.04
N VAL A 36 -6.78 -1.76 -10.18
CA VAL A 36 -6.57 -0.61 -9.30
C VAL A 36 -6.93 0.64 -10.11
N LYS A 37 -7.77 1.52 -9.57
CA LYS A 37 -8.15 2.77 -10.26
C LYS A 37 -7.68 3.98 -9.48
N ALA A 38 -7.24 5.01 -10.18
CA ALA A 38 -6.87 6.31 -9.63
C ALA A 38 -7.91 7.35 -10.00
N TRP A 39 -8.27 8.22 -9.07
CA TRP A 39 -9.33 9.21 -9.21
C TRP A 39 -8.83 10.56 -8.73
N GLU A 40 -9.06 11.63 -9.49
CA GLU A 40 -8.61 12.97 -9.13
C GLU A 40 -9.81 13.92 -9.07
N ARG A 41 -9.82 14.79 -8.06
CA ARG A 41 -10.83 15.84 -7.95
C ARG A 41 -10.32 17.11 -8.64
N GLY A 42 -11.15 17.74 -9.47
CA GLY A 42 -10.80 18.95 -10.22
C GLY A 42 -10.29 20.12 -9.35
N LYS A 43 -9.65 21.11 -10.01
CA LYS A 43 -9.06 22.28 -9.33
C LYS A 43 -10.10 23.00 -8.44
N ALA A 44 -9.64 23.46 -7.28
CA ALA A 44 -10.40 24.19 -6.24
C ALA A 44 -11.37 23.36 -5.35
N GLY A 45 -11.31 22.03 -5.38
CA GLY A 45 -12.18 21.22 -4.51
C GLY A 45 -13.67 21.47 -4.81
N ALA A 46 -13.97 21.83 -6.05
CA ALA A 46 -15.30 21.98 -6.61
C ALA A 46 -15.42 20.95 -7.75
N GLY A 47 -16.42 20.07 -7.67
CA GLY A 47 -16.63 19.00 -8.64
C GLY A 47 -16.48 17.58 -8.09
N ALA A 48 -16.91 16.62 -8.91
CA ALA A 48 -16.84 15.18 -8.69
C ALA A 48 -15.42 14.64 -8.97
N HIS A 49 -15.08 13.50 -8.39
CA HIS A 49 -13.88 12.75 -8.73
C HIS A 49 -14.05 12.14 -10.12
N THR A 50 -13.04 12.33 -10.97
CA THR A 50 -13.01 11.71 -12.30
C THR A 50 -11.94 10.63 -12.36
N LEU A 51 -12.19 9.61 -13.18
CA LEU A 51 -11.25 8.52 -13.38
C LEU A 51 -10.00 9.05 -14.09
N LEU A 52 -8.87 9.00 -13.40
CA LEU A 52 -7.58 9.43 -13.92
C LEU A 52 -6.87 8.28 -14.66
N ALA A 53 -6.91 7.07 -14.10
CA ALA A 53 -6.25 5.90 -14.68
C ALA A 53 -6.85 4.59 -14.21
N VAL A 54 -6.74 3.55 -15.05
CA VAL A 54 -6.98 2.15 -14.71
C VAL A 54 -5.64 1.43 -14.79
N LEU A 55 -5.19 0.90 -13.66
CA LEU A 55 -3.93 0.20 -13.53
C LEU A 55 -4.21 -1.30 -13.53
N VAL A 56 -3.69 -1.97 -14.54
CA VAL A 56 -3.81 -3.42 -14.74
C VAL A 56 -2.42 -3.95 -15.04
N ALA A 57 -2.10 -5.10 -14.46
CA ALA A 57 -0.81 -5.76 -14.66
C ALA A 57 -0.90 -7.28 -14.58
N ARG A 58 -1.93 -7.83 -13.93
CA ARG A 58 -2.11 -9.27 -13.74
C ARG A 58 -3.57 -9.62 -13.94
N ASP A 59 -3.84 -10.67 -14.71
CA ASP A 59 -5.19 -11.14 -14.99
C ASP A 59 -5.70 -12.07 -13.89
N GLY A 60 -6.98 -11.94 -13.54
CA GLY A 60 -7.66 -12.82 -12.58
C GLY A 60 -7.24 -12.65 -11.11
N VAL A 61 -6.51 -11.59 -10.76
CA VAL A 61 -6.05 -11.33 -9.39
C VAL A 61 -6.99 -10.36 -8.68
N SER A 62 -7.60 -10.76 -7.55
CA SER A 62 -8.25 -9.81 -6.64
C SER A 62 -7.21 -8.98 -5.88
N TRP A 63 -7.34 -7.65 -5.90
CA TRP A 63 -6.50 -6.75 -5.10
C TRP A 63 -7.14 -6.49 -3.75
N ASN A 64 -6.43 -6.81 -2.67
CA ASN A 64 -6.96 -6.79 -1.30
C ASN A 64 -6.54 -5.57 -0.50
N ALA A 65 -5.41 -4.96 -0.84
CA ALA A 65 -4.87 -3.79 -0.14
C ALA A 65 -4.24 -2.81 -1.13
N VAL A 66 -4.32 -1.51 -0.81
CA VAL A 66 -3.68 -0.44 -1.57
C VAL A 66 -3.04 0.56 -0.63
N ALA A 67 -1.89 1.10 -1.01
CA ALA A 67 -1.21 2.17 -0.29
C ALA A 67 -0.58 3.15 -1.29
N ALA A 68 -0.48 4.43 -0.94
CA ALA A 68 0.10 5.46 -1.82
C ALA A 68 1.18 6.24 -1.08
N SER A 69 2.28 6.57 -1.78
CA SER A 69 3.37 7.37 -1.20
C SER A 69 3.29 8.81 -1.72
N GLY A 70 3.18 9.75 -0.79
CA GLY A 70 3.01 11.19 -1.05
C GLY A 70 4.27 11.97 -1.40
N ASP A 71 5.31 11.33 -1.94
CA ASP A 71 6.49 12.08 -2.36
C ASP A 71 6.15 12.95 -3.58
N ALA A 72 6.07 14.26 -3.34
CA ALA A 72 5.98 15.31 -4.35
C ALA A 72 7.35 15.63 -5.00
N GLY A 73 8.42 14.89 -4.64
CA GLY A 73 9.75 15.02 -5.23
C GLY A 73 9.88 14.36 -6.61
N ALA A 74 11.07 14.47 -7.23
CA ALA A 74 11.37 13.93 -8.57
C ALA A 74 11.12 12.41 -8.72
N ALA A 75 11.04 11.68 -7.61
CA ALA A 75 10.76 10.25 -7.56
C ALA A 75 9.31 9.86 -7.89
N GLY A 76 8.44 10.88 -8.01
CA GLY A 76 7.04 10.84 -8.43
C GLY A 76 6.11 10.00 -7.55
N ARG A 77 4.82 10.19 -7.79
CA ARG A 77 3.74 9.56 -7.02
C ARG A 77 3.64 8.08 -7.33
N ARG A 78 3.52 7.26 -6.28
CA ARG A 78 3.44 5.80 -6.41
C ARG A 78 2.26 5.25 -5.67
N VAL A 79 1.71 4.18 -6.23
CA VAL A 79 0.67 3.37 -5.63
C VAL A 79 1.13 1.93 -5.60
N TYR A 80 0.90 1.27 -4.48
CA TYR A 80 1.18 -0.14 -4.25
C TYR A 80 -0.14 -0.86 -4.11
N ALA A 81 -0.27 -2.04 -4.71
CA ALA A 81 -1.40 -2.92 -4.48
C ALA A 81 -0.93 -4.33 -4.16
N ALA A 82 -1.64 -4.99 -3.25
CA ALA A 82 -1.30 -6.33 -2.80
C ALA A 82 -2.43 -7.31 -3.12
N GLY A 83 -2.07 -8.43 -3.73
CA GLY A 83 -3.00 -9.32 -4.41
C GLY A 83 -3.29 -10.62 -3.65
N SER A 84 -4.38 -11.26 -4.06
CA SER A 84 -4.78 -12.62 -3.66
C SER A 84 -3.78 -13.70 -4.08
N ASP A 85 -2.92 -13.42 -5.06
CA ASP A 85 -1.87 -14.31 -5.53
C ASP A 85 -0.55 -14.15 -4.77
N GLY A 86 -0.53 -13.36 -3.70
CA GLY A 86 0.64 -13.13 -2.84
C GLY A 86 1.67 -12.14 -3.40
N HIS A 87 1.37 -11.46 -4.52
CA HIS A 87 2.23 -10.42 -5.08
C HIS A 87 1.90 -9.04 -4.52
N VAL A 88 2.92 -8.18 -4.57
CA VAL A 88 2.78 -6.73 -4.40
C VAL A 88 3.28 -6.08 -5.67
N LEU A 89 2.42 -5.24 -6.25
CA LEU A 89 2.75 -4.43 -7.40
C LEU A 89 2.92 -2.98 -6.99
N ALA A 90 3.78 -2.26 -7.70
CA ALA A 90 3.88 -0.82 -7.60
C ALA A 90 3.75 -0.19 -8.97
N TRP A 91 3.01 0.91 -9.06
CA TRP A 91 2.98 1.76 -10.25
C TRP A 91 3.51 3.14 -9.91
N HIS A 92 4.16 3.75 -10.90
CA HIS A 92 4.68 5.11 -10.82
C HIS A 92 3.98 5.98 -11.87
N ARG A 93 3.53 7.16 -11.44
CA ARG A 93 3.02 8.21 -12.32
C ARG A 93 4.14 9.12 -12.83
N HIS A 94 4.33 9.15 -14.14
CA HIS A 94 5.18 10.11 -14.86
C HIS A 94 4.30 11.09 -15.65
N GLY A 95 4.06 12.27 -15.07
CA GLY A 95 3.11 13.24 -15.64
C GLY A 95 1.68 12.69 -15.66
N THR A 96 1.14 12.41 -16.84
CA THR A 96 -0.18 11.79 -17.02
C THR A 96 -0.13 10.27 -17.24
N ARG A 97 1.06 9.71 -17.46
CA ARG A 97 1.23 8.28 -17.75
C ARG A 97 1.55 7.50 -16.49
N TRP A 98 1.13 6.25 -16.47
CA TRP A 98 1.43 5.28 -15.42
C TRP A 98 2.20 4.11 -16.00
N SER A 99 3.20 3.64 -15.26
CA SER A 99 3.97 2.44 -15.61
C SER A 99 4.13 1.54 -14.38
N LEU A 100 4.18 0.23 -14.62
CA LEU A 100 4.52 -0.74 -13.60
C LEU A 100 6.00 -0.54 -13.21
N ALA A 101 6.24 -0.32 -11.94
CA ALA A 101 7.56 -0.08 -11.36
C ALA A 101 8.11 -1.30 -10.60
N CYS A 102 7.23 -2.19 -10.14
CA CYS A 102 7.59 -3.35 -9.34
C CYS A 102 6.53 -4.46 -9.48
N ASP A 103 6.98 -5.71 -9.58
CA ASP A 103 6.19 -6.92 -9.35
C ASP A 103 7.00 -7.87 -8.47
N VAL A 104 6.57 -8.06 -7.22
CA VAL A 104 7.30 -8.87 -6.23
C VAL A 104 6.38 -9.89 -5.60
N LYS A 105 6.80 -11.16 -5.65
CA LYS A 105 6.20 -12.23 -4.86
C LYS A 105 6.56 -12.04 -3.39
N ALA A 106 5.68 -11.37 -2.65
CA ALA A 106 5.92 -11.01 -1.26
C ALA A 106 5.66 -12.19 -0.31
N HIS A 107 4.64 -12.98 -0.63
CA HIS A 107 4.08 -14.00 0.26
C HIS A 107 3.68 -15.27 -0.49
N ALA A 108 3.63 -16.40 0.22
CA ALA A 108 3.23 -17.68 -0.37
C ALA A 108 1.73 -17.71 -0.67
N MET A 109 0.93 -17.03 0.15
CA MET A 109 -0.51 -16.90 0.02
C MET A 109 -0.92 -15.43 -0.18
N ALA A 110 -2.23 -15.19 -0.28
CA ALA A 110 -2.82 -13.86 -0.44
C ALA A 110 -2.26 -12.83 0.56
N VAL A 111 -1.85 -11.67 0.05
CA VAL A 111 -1.60 -10.50 0.89
C VAL A 111 -2.95 -9.89 1.25
N LEU A 112 -3.25 -9.77 2.53
CA LEU A 112 -4.57 -9.35 3.03
C LEU A 112 -4.60 -7.91 3.51
N CYS A 113 -3.44 -7.37 3.90
CA CYS A 113 -3.31 -6.00 4.37
C CYS A 113 -1.92 -5.45 4.08
N MET A 114 -1.81 -4.14 3.93
CA MET A 114 -0.56 -3.44 3.71
C MET A 114 -0.63 -2.05 4.35
N CYS A 115 0.49 -1.57 4.86
CA CYS A 115 0.63 -0.18 5.32
C CYS A 115 2.02 0.36 4.94
N MET A 116 2.16 1.69 5.02
CA MET A 116 3.46 2.35 4.81
C MET A 116 3.73 3.37 5.91
N ALA A 117 4.99 3.48 6.30
CA ALA A 117 5.50 4.53 7.18
C ALA A 117 6.87 4.98 6.65
N GLY A 118 6.97 6.20 6.12
CA GLY A 118 8.20 6.67 5.49
C GLY A 118 8.56 5.83 4.25
N ASP A 119 9.74 5.21 4.28
CA ASP A 119 10.23 4.28 3.26
C ASP A 119 9.87 2.81 3.53
N LEU A 120 9.37 2.49 4.73
CA LEU A 120 8.96 1.15 5.11
C LEU A 120 7.58 0.82 4.55
N VAL A 121 7.48 -0.32 3.88
CA VAL A 121 6.23 -0.96 3.46
C VAL A 121 6.11 -2.28 4.21
N CYS A 122 4.98 -2.48 4.88
CA CYS A 122 4.70 -3.71 5.62
C CYS A 122 3.52 -4.43 4.98
N THR A 123 3.63 -5.75 4.80
CA THR A 123 2.60 -6.59 4.19
C THR A 123 2.21 -7.71 5.15
N GLY A 124 0.92 -7.95 5.35
CA GLY A 124 0.40 -9.06 6.15
C GLY A 124 -0.39 -10.04 5.29
N SER A 125 -0.22 -11.34 5.53
CA SER A 125 -0.67 -12.39 4.61
C SER A 125 -1.48 -13.49 5.29
N ALA A 126 -2.26 -14.20 4.46
CA ALA A 126 -2.90 -15.45 4.82
C ALA A 126 -1.92 -16.56 5.20
N ASP A 127 -0.64 -16.45 4.80
CA ASP A 127 0.43 -17.36 5.22
C ASP A 127 0.91 -17.13 6.66
N LYS A 128 0.23 -16.26 7.42
CA LYS A 128 0.47 -15.95 8.84
C LYS A 128 1.77 -15.16 9.10
N THR A 129 2.42 -14.67 8.05
CA THR A 129 3.65 -13.89 8.16
C THR A 129 3.44 -12.42 7.81
N ILE A 130 4.40 -11.61 8.22
CA ILE A 130 4.54 -10.21 7.85
C ILE A 130 5.80 -10.04 7.02
N GLY A 131 5.67 -9.46 5.84
CA GLY A 131 6.80 -9.02 5.01
C GLY A 131 7.17 -7.57 5.32
N LEU A 132 8.47 -7.30 5.40
CA LEU A 132 9.02 -5.96 5.61
C LEU A 132 9.86 -5.57 4.40
N TRP A 133 9.58 -4.40 3.84
CA TRP A 133 10.18 -3.93 2.60
C TRP A 133 10.59 -2.47 2.71
N ARG A 134 11.71 -2.11 2.08
CA ARG A 134 12.07 -0.71 1.84
C ARG A 134 11.76 -0.30 0.42
N ARG A 135 11.13 0.85 0.27
CA ARG A 135 10.92 1.51 -1.02
C ARG A 135 12.25 2.00 -1.59
N GLN A 136 12.56 1.57 -2.81
CA GLN A 136 13.75 2.00 -3.53
C GLN A 136 13.46 3.24 -4.40
N PRO A 137 14.45 4.13 -4.63
CA PRO A 137 14.28 5.29 -5.51
C PRO A 137 13.81 4.93 -6.93
N CYS A 138 14.16 3.74 -7.44
CA CYS A 138 13.74 3.27 -8.77
C CYS A 138 12.25 2.87 -8.87
N GLY A 139 11.52 2.75 -7.76
CA GLY A 139 10.14 2.26 -7.76
C GLY A 139 9.96 0.87 -7.15
N GLY A 140 11.05 0.11 -7.04
CA GLY A 140 11.05 -1.24 -6.50
C GLY A 140 10.86 -1.34 -4.98
N LEU A 141 10.63 -2.56 -4.52
CA LEU A 141 10.62 -2.93 -3.09
C LEU A 141 11.80 -3.87 -2.80
N ALA A 142 12.67 -3.47 -1.87
CA ALA A 142 13.74 -4.32 -1.37
C ALA A 142 13.30 -5.00 -0.07
N LYS A 143 13.37 -6.33 -0.01
CA LYS A 143 13.04 -7.07 1.21
C LYS A 143 14.06 -6.76 2.30
N VAL A 144 13.60 -6.31 3.46
CA VAL A 144 14.47 -6.10 4.64
C VAL A 144 14.25 -7.16 5.71
N GLY A 145 13.13 -7.89 5.65
CA GLY A 145 12.88 -9.01 6.54
C GLY A 145 11.52 -9.65 6.33
N ALA A 146 11.27 -10.71 7.08
CA ALA A 146 9.95 -11.27 7.30
C ALA A 146 9.87 -11.73 8.75
N VAL A 147 8.74 -11.47 9.40
CA VAL A 147 8.52 -11.89 10.78
C VAL A 147 7.30 -12.81 10.83
N GLY A 148 7.50 -13.96 11.48
CA GLY A 148 6.46 -14.93 11.80
C GLY A 148 6.10 -14.87 13.28
N GLY A 149 5.00 -15.53 13.64
CA GLY A 149 4.58 -15.65 15.03
C GLY A 149 3.06 -15.69 15.17
N HIS A 150 2.33 -15.07 14.24
CA HIS A 150 0.88 -15.26 14.20
C HIS A 150 0.54 -16.73 13.89
N GLU A 151 -0.49 -17.25 14.56
CA GLU A 151 -0.98 -18.63 14.35
C GLU A 151 -2.12 -18.68 13.32
N GLY A 152 -2.58 -17.53 12.86
CA GLY A 152 -3.61 -17.35 11.83
C GLY A 152 -3.29 -16.21 10.86
N PRO A 153 -4.07 -16.07 9.78
CA PRO A 153 -3.93 -15.00 8.80
C PRO A 153 -3.82 -13.61 9.42
N VAL A 154 -2.86 -12.81 8.93
CA VAL A 154 -2.68 -11.41 9.36
C VAL A 154 -3.69 -10.55 8.59
N LYS A 155 -4.66 -9.96 9.28
CA LYS A 155 -5.81 -9.29 8.66
C LYS A 155 -5.70 -7.78 8.61
N CYS A 156 -4.92 -7.18 9.52
CA CYS A 156 -4.62 -5.75 9.52
C CYS A 156 -3.20 -5.48 9.98
N ILE A 157 -2.62 -4.41 9.47
CA ILE A 157 -1.28 -3.96 9.84
C ILE A 157 -1.23 -2.43 9.82
N GLN A 158 -0.51 -1.86 10.78
CA GLN A 158 -0.23 -0.43 10.89
C GLN A 158 1.23 -0.23 11.30
N ALA A 159 1.82 0.89 10.92
CA ALA A 159 3.19 1.23 11.29
C ALA A 159 3.30 2.71 11.63
N SER A 160 4.16 3.02 12.60
CA SER A 160 4.45 4.39 13.02
C SER A 160 5.95 4.58 13.14
N LEU A 161 6.45 5.72 12.66
CA LEU A 161 7.85 6.11 12.85
C LEU A 161 8.08 6.50 14.31
N CYS A 162 9.00 5.81 14.98
CA CYS A 162 9.49 6.18 16.30
C CYS A 162 10.76 7.04 16.16
N ARG A 163 10.59 8.36 16.28
CA ARG A 163 11.69 9.32 16.13
C ARG A 163 12.76 9.21 17.22
N ALA A 164 12.36 8.79 18.42
CA ALA A 164 13.28 8.68 19.56
C ALA A 164 14.31 7.56 19.40
N SER A 165 13.99 6.50 18.65
CA SER A 165 14.83 5.30 18.51
C SER A 165 15.24 4.99 17.08
N ASN A 166 15.04 5.91 16.13
CA ASN A 166 15.36 5.76 14.71
C ASN A 166 14.86 4.42 14.12
N GLY A 167 13.55 4.24 14.10
CA GLY A 167 12.94 3.02 13.58
C GLY A 167 11.43 3.09 13.56
N TYR A 168 10.80 1.94 13.37
CA TYR A 168 9.37 1.82 13.18
C TYR A 168 8.80 0.86 14.22
N MET A 169 7.69 1.26 14.83
CA MET A 169 6.81 0.35 15.54
C MET A 169 5.78 -0.18 14.55
N VAL A 170 5.69 -1.49 14.41
CA VAL A 170 4.71 -2.16 13.54
C VAL A 170 3.74 -2.93 14.42
N TYR A 171 2.45 -2.80 14.12
CA TYR A 171 1.36 -3.42 14.85
C TYR A 171 0.55 -4.28 13.87
N SER A 172 0.37 -5.56 14.19
CA SER A 172 -0.37 -6.50 13.36
C SER A 172 -1.49 -7.17 14.13
N GLY A 173 -2.65 -7.36 13.50
CA GLY A 173 -3.78 -8.09 14.05
C GLY A 173 -4.12 -9.29 13.18
N GLY A 174 -4.32 -10.47 13.80
CA GLY A 174 -4.55 -11.72 13.10
C GLY A 174 -5.84 -12.45 13.48
N LEU A 175 -6.19 -13.47 12.70
CA LEU A 175 -7.30 -14.38 13.02
C LEU A 175 -6.99 -15.33 14.19
N ASP A 176 -5.76 -15.30 14.71
CA ASP A 176 -5.39 -15.91 15.99
C ASP A 176 -5.84 -15.10 17.21
N LYS A 177 -6.63 -14.03 16.99
CA LYS A 177 -7.21 -13.17 18.03
C LYS A 177 -6.15 -12.38 18.81
N SER A 178 -4.94 -12.24 18.28
CA SER A 178 -3.84 -11.49 18.89
C SER A 178 -3.50 -10.22 18.12
N ILE A 179 -3.04 -9.22 18.87
CA ILE A 179 -2.25 -8.11 18.33
C ILE A 179 -0.79 -8.41 18.65
N ARG A 180 0.10 -8.20 17.68
CA ARG A 180 1.54 -8.30 17.87
C ARG A 180 2.22 -6.98 17.55
N VAL A 181 3.24 -6.68 18.33
CA VAL A 181 4.02 -5.44 18.24
C VAL A 181 5.44 -5.81 17.87
N TRP A 182 5.98 -5.12 16.87
CA TRP A 182 7.30 -5.40 16.31
C TRP A 182 8.11 -4.13 16.24
N TRP A 183 9.38 -4.23 16.62
CA TRP A 183 10.35 -3.17 16.40
C TRP A 183 11.10 -3.45 15.09
N VAL A 184 11.13 -2.47 14.20
CA VAL A 184 11.88 -2.53 12.94
C VAL A 184 12.87 -1.36 12.91
N PRO A 185 14.19 -1.61 13.06
CA PRO A 185 15.16 -0.53 13.04
C PRO A 185 15.18 0.15 11.67
N ASN A 186 15.25 1.47 11.65
CA ASN A 186 15.51 2.20 10.41
C ASN A 186 16.99 2.02 10.11
N GLY A 187 17.31 0.94 9.40
CA GLY A 187 18.71 0.62 9.03
C GLY A 187 19.45 1.87 8.57
N ALA A 188 20.61 2.12 9.18
CA ALA A 188 21.47 3.21 8.76
C ALA A 188 21.73 3.05 7.26
N ASN A 189 21.56 4.12 6.49
CA ASN A 189 22.28 4.21 5.22
C ASN A 189 23.73 3.83 5.51
N GLY A 190 24.28 2.91 4.72
CA GLY A 190 25.66 2.49 4.88
C GLY A 190 26.55 3.70 5.11
N ASP A 191 27.18 3.74 6.27
CA ASP A 191 28.27 4.66 6.54
C ASP A 191 29.45 4.11 5.73
N GLU A 192 29.44 4.39 4.42
CA GLU A 192 30.69 4.47 3.66
C GLU A 192 31.34 5.80 4.04
N ARG A 193 32.27 5.73 4.99
CA ARG A 193 33.47 6.58 4.94
C ARG A 193 34.70 5.71 5.20
N PRO A 194 35.79 5.94 4.45
CA PRO A 194 37.07 5.26 4.64
C PRO A 194 37.69 5.55 6.01
#